data_AF-A0A920QV61-F1
#
_entry.id   AF-A0A920QV61-F1
#
_cell.length_a   1.000
_cell.length_b   1.000
_cell.length_c   1.000
_cell.angle_alpha   90.00
_cell.angle_beta   90.00
_cell.angle_gamma   90.00
#
_symmetry.space_group_name_H-M   'P 1'
#
loop_
_entity.id
_entity.type
_entity.pdbx_description
1 polymer ?
#
loop_
_entity_poly.entity_id
_entity_poly.type
_entity_poly.pdbx_seq_one_letter_code
_entity_poly.pdbx_strand_id
1 'polypeptide(L)'
;MPLGGHIEENEDPVTAVLREIREESGIVANVFDSGSNFEFDNPLQITPPFTILIEDINDPIEGYHQHIDMIYICILDKSHNEKSEILPTGCLWVDIDSLRKKKTFLTPDGQLISPPDDVAIIASHAIKVVNGY
;
A
#
# COMPACT_ATOMS: atom_id res chain seq x y z
N MET A 1 9.22 1.21 -2.23
CA MET A 1 8.15 0.36 -1.67
C MET A 1 6.87 1.18 -1.58
N PRO A 2 5.68 0.56 -1.65
CA PRO A 2 4.45 1.20 -1.19
C PRO A 2 4.52 1.52 0.31
N LEU A 3 3.63 2.37 0.80
CA LEU A 3 3.49 2.65 2.24
C LEU A 3 2.96 1.40 2.95
N GLY A 4 3.47 1.10 4.15
CA GLY A 4 3.05 -0.05 4.93
C GLY A 4 4.11 -0.52 5.92
N GLY A 5 3.76 -1.50 6.75
CA GLY A 5 4.61 -1.97 7.82
C GLY A 5 4.04 -3.20 8.53
N HIS A 6 4.60 -3.52 9.68
CA HIS A 6 4.16 -4.66 10.48
C HIS A 6 2.79 -4.40 11.11
N ILE A 7 2.02 -5.48 11.25
CA ILE A 7 0.79 -5.47 12.04
C ILE A 7 1.16 -5.63 13.52
N GLU A 8 0.64 -4.76 14.37
CA GLU A 8 0.88 -4.81 15.81
C GLU A 8 0.03 -5.87 16.54
N GLU A 9 0.38 -6.16 17.80
CA GLU A 9 -0.41 -7.08 18.62
C GLU A 9 -1.83 -6.53 18.86
N ASN A 10 -2.85 -7.34 18.58
CA ASN A 10 -4.27 -6.95 18.63
C ASN A 10 -4.69 -5.90 17.58
N GLU A 11 -3.90 -5.75 16.51
CA GLU A 11 -4.23 -4.92 15.36
C GLU A 11 -4.72 -5.80 14.19
N ASP A 12 -5.76 -5.37 13.50
CA ASP A 12 -6.20 -6.00 12.26
C ASP A 12 -5.51 -5.34 11.05
N PRO A 13 -5.36 -6.04 9.92
CA PRO A 13 -4.61 -5.54 8.77
C PRO A 13 -5.19 -4.27 8.12
N VAL A 14 -6.51 -4.00 8.26
CA VAL A 14 -7.11 -2.75 7.77
C VAL A 14 -6.72 -1.59 8.68
N THR A 15 -6.75 -1.80 9.99
CA THR A 15 -6.25 -0.79 10.94
C THR A 15 -4.77 -0.51 10.73
N ALA A 16 -3.95 -1.54 10.56
CA ALA A 16 -2.51 -1.43 10.36
C ALA A 16 -2.16 -0.59 9.12
N VAL A 17 -2.73 -0.90 7.96
CA VAL A 17 -2.41 -0.16 6.72
C VAL A 17 -2.81 1.32 6.81
N LEU A 18 -3.91 1.63 7.47
CA LEU A 18 -4.36 3.02 7.67
C LEU A 18 -3.47 3.78 8.66
N ARG A 19 -2.98 3.11 9.71
CA ARG A 19 -1.99 3.67 10.65
C ARG A 19 -0.67 3.95 9.93
N GLU A 20 -0.13 2.97 9.22
CA GLU A 20 1.17 3.08 8.52
C GLU A 20 1.15 4.19 7.47
N ILE A 21 0.10 4.30 6.65
CA ILE A 21 -0.06 5.40 5.68
C ILE A 21 0.02 6.76 6.40
N ARG A 22 -0.65 6.87 7.56
CA ARG A 22 -0.66 8.12 8.33
C ARG A 22 0.70 8.42 8.95
N GLU A 23 1.40 7.42 9.49
CA GLU A 23 2.69 7.57 10.14
C GLU A 23 3.80 7.92 9.15
N GLU A 24 3.83 7.22 8.01
CA GLU A 24 4.88 7.39 7.01
C GLU A 24 4.69 8.62 6.12
N SER A 25 3.43 8.99 5.82
CA SER A 25 3.15 10.04 4.84
C SER A 25 2.29 11.21 5.36
N GLY A 26 1.73 11.10 6.56
CA GLY A 26 0.78 12.09 7.10
C GLY A 26 -0.59 12.07 6.41
N ILE A 27 -0.84 11.13 5.50
CA ILE A 27 -2.07 11.07 4.71
C ILE A 27 -3.17 10.35 5.50
N VAL A 28 -4.39 10.87 5.41
CA VAL A 28 -5.59 10.13 5.82
C VAL A 28 -6.19 9.42 4.60
N ALA A 29 -6.34 8.10 4.67
CA ALA A 29 -6.90 7.30 3.59
C ALA A 29 -8.07 6.44 4.10
N ASN A 30 -8.81 5.87 3.15
CA ASN A 30 -9.79 4.83 3.39
C ASN A 30 -9.45 3.62 2.52
N VAL A 31 -9.64 2.40 3.04
CA VAL A 31 -9.47 1.19 2.24
C VAL A 31 -10.60 1.11 1.20
N PHE A 32 -10.24 0.85 -0.06
CA PHE A 32 -11.19 0.56 -1.12
C PHE A 32 -11.66 -0.88 -0.99
N ASP A 33 -12.97 -1.04 -0.80
CA ASP A 33 -13.58 -2.35 -0.73
C ASP A 33 -13.82 -2.91 -2.14
N SER A 34 -12.98 -3.89 -2.50
CA SER A 34 -13.10 -4.67 -3.74
C SER A 34 -13.63 -6.07 -3.50
N GLY A 35 -13.98 -6.40 -2.24
CA GLY A 35 -14.30 -7.74 -1.78
C GLY A 35 -15.79 -8.07 -1.82
N SER A 36 -16.09 -9.31 -1.45
CA SER A 36 -17.46 -9.72 -1.15
C SER A 36 -17.79 -9.37 0.29
N ASN A 37 -18.86 -8.63 0.51
CA ASN A 37 -19.43 -8.40 1.84
C ASN A 37 -20.50 -9.43 2.11
N PHE A 38 -20.42 -10.07 3.27
CA PHE A 38 -21.38 -11.06 3.72
C PHE A 38 -22.12 -10.51 4.94
N GLU A 39 -23.44 -10.73 4.98
CA GLU A 39 -24.27 -10.25 6.09
C GLU A 39 -24.33 -11.29 7.20
N PHE A 40 -23.66 -10.99 8.32
CA PHE A 40 -23.78 -11.72 9.58
C PHE A 40 -23.39 -10.80 10.75
N ASP A 41 -23.99 -11.01 11.93
CA ASP A 41 -23.77 -10.15 13.10
C ASP A 41 -22.43 -10.44 13.81
N ASN A 42 -21.95 -11.68 13.74
CA ASN A 42 -20.68 -12.12 14.32
C ASN A 42 -20.19 -13.38 13.57
N PRO A 43 -18.89 -13.48 13.22
CA PRO A 43 -17.78 -12.56 13.51
C PRO A 43 -17.88 -11.22 12.77
N LEU A 44 -17.05 -10.24 13.13
CA LEU A 44 -16.88 -9.03 12.31
C LEU A 44 -16.11 -9.40 11.03
N GLN A 45 -16.63 -9.01 9.87
CA GLN A 45 -15.88 -9.04 8.62
C GLN A 45 -15.15 -7.70 8.43
N ILE A 46 -13.84 -7.75 8.18
CA ILE A 46 -13.06 -6.61 7.69
C ILE A 46 -12.84 -6.72 6.18
N THR A 47 -12.46 -5.62 5.54
CA THR A 47 -12.12 -5.62 4.11
C THR A 47 -10.99 -6.60 3.85
N PRO A 48 -11.15 -7.57 2.91
CA PRO A 48 -10.08 -8.47 2.56
C PRO A 48 -8.95 -7.72 1.85
N PRO A 49 -7.69 -8.19 1.95
CA PRO A 49 -6.61 -7.69 1.12
C PRO A 49 -6.94 -7.84 -0.36
N PHE A 50 -6.48 -6.90 -1.19
CA PHE A 50 -6.58 -6.99 -2.64
C PHE A 50 -5.79 -8.20 -3.18
N THR A 51 -4.63 -8.46 -2.58
CA THR A 51 -3.86 -9.69 -2.77
C THR A 51 -3.00 -9.95 -1.55
N ILE A 52 -2.56 -11.20 -1.39
CA ILE A 52 -1.58 -11.59 -0.36
C ILE A 52 -0.33 -12.11 -1.08
N LEU A 53 0.84 -11.59 -0.71
CA LEU A 53 2.13 -12.03 -1.25
C LEU A 53 2.91 -12.78 -0.17
N ILE A 54 3.75 -13.72 -0.59
CA ILE A 54 4.76 -14.34 0.28
C ILE A 54 6.11 -13.94 -0.28
N GLU A 55 6.89 -13.23 0.52
CA GLU A 55 8.21 -12.73 0.12
C GLU A 55 9.30 -13.42 0.93
N ASP A 56 10.33 -13.89 0.22
CA ASP A 56 11.52 -14.46 0.81
C ASP A 56 12.48 -13.34 1.23
N ILE A 57 12.66 -13.15 2.53
CA ILE A 57 13.53 -12.13 3.10
C ILE A 57 14.79 -12.78 3.66
N ASN A 58 15.95 -12.21 3.32
CA ASN A 58 17.22 -12.59 3.91
C ASN A 58 17.77 -11.40 4.70
N ASP A 59 17.32 -11.29 5.95
CA ASP A 59 17.69 -10.19 6.82
C ASP A 59 19.07 -10.43 7.46
N PRO A 60 19.95 -9.41 7.58
CA PRO A 60 21.27 -9.57 8.19
C PRO A 60 21.27 -10.00 9.66
N ILE A 61 20.17 -9.75 10.39
CA ILE A 61 20.03 -10.00 11.83
C ILE A 61 19.21 -11.27 12.06
N GLU A 62 18.00 -11.33 11.49
CA GLU A 62 17.04 -12.42 11.72
C GLU A 62 17.27 -13.62 10.78
N GLY A 63 18.11 -13.46 9.76
CA GLY A 63 18.39 -14.50 8.77
C GLY A 63 17.26 -14.68 7.75
N TYR A 64 17.22 -15.85 7.11
CA TYR A 64 16.20 -16.17 6.12
C TYR A 64 14.85 -16.45 6.78
N HIS A 65 13.82 -15.73 6.34
CA HIS A 65 12.44 -15.91 6.76
C HIS A 65 11.49 -15.42 5.66
N GLN A 66 10.18 -15.58 5.88
CA GLN A 66 9.16 -15.15 4.93
C GLN A 66 8.28 -14.06 5.53
N HIS A 67 8.00 -13.04 4.74
CA HIS A 67 6.93 -12.09 5.01
C HIS A 67 5.65 -12.52 4.30
N ILE A 68 4.50 -12.30 4.95
CA ILE A 68 3.18 -12.47 4.36
C ILE A 68 2.57 -11.08 4.25
N ASP A 69 2.55 -10.52 3.04
CA ASP A 69 2.15 -9.14 2.82
C ASP A 69 0.70 -9.06 2.36
N MET A 70 -0.12 -8.38 3.15
CA MET A 70 -1.52 -8.10 2.84
C MET A 70 -1.62 -6.76 2.12
N ILE A 71 -1.79 -6.80 0.80
CA ILE A 71 -1.80 -5.60 -0.04
C ILE A 71 -3.20 -5.02 -0.11
N TYR A 72 -3.35 -3.74 0.24
CA TYR A 72 -4.61 -3.01 0.17
C TYR A 72 -4.59 -1.90 -0.88
N ILE A 73 -5.74 -1.66 -1.51
CA ILE A 73 -5.97 -0.45 -2.29
C ILE A 73 -6.53 0.61 -1.34
N CYS A 74 -5.89 1.76 -1.25
CA CYS A 74 -6.34 2.86 -0.41
C CYS A 74 -6.67 4.10 -1.25
N ILE A 75 -7.73 4.81 -0.89
CA ILE A 75 -8.19 6.03 -1.52
C ILE A 75 -8.00 7.19 -0.56
N LEU A 76 -7.43 8.28 -1.07
CA LEU A 76 -7.25 9.52 -0.33
C LEU A 76 -8.59 10.05 0.21
N ASP A 77 -8.65 10.33 1.51
CA ASP A 77 -9.81 11.02 2.09
C ASP A 77 -9.70 12.52 1.85
N LYS A 78 -10.38 13.02 0.81
CA LYS A 78 -10.31 14.43 0.43
C LYS A 78 -10.78 15.39 1.54
N SER A 79 -11.64 14.96 2.46
CA SER A 79 -12.13 15.82 3.55
C SER A 79 -11.07 16.11 4.62
N HIS A 80 -10.10 15.20 4.77
CA HIS A 80 -9.04 15.31 5.78
C HIS A 80 -7.72 15.82 5.19
N ASN A 81 -7.56 15.85 3.87
CA ASN A 81 -6.28 16.15 3.20
C ASN A 81 -6.26 17.48 2.43
N GLU A 82 -7.12 18.46 2.77
CA GLU A 82 -7.29 19.72 2.03
C GLU A 82 -6.02 20.59 1.86
N LYS A 83 -4.86 20.21 2.44
CA LYS A 83 -3.64 21.03 2.45
C LYS A 83 -2.31 20.31 2.20
N SER A 84 -2.27 18.99 2.00
CA SER A 84 -0.97 18.28 1.88
C SER A 84 -0.76 17.68 0.49
N GLU A 85 -0.36 18.52 -0.47
CA GLU A 85 0.30 18.02 -1.70
C GLU A 85 1.78 17.66 -1.45
N ILE A 86 2.32 18.12 -0.31
CA ILE A 86 3.71 17.87 0.07
C ILE A 86 3.77 16.52 0.78
N LEU A 87 4.44 15.57 0.14
CA LEU A 87 4.79 14.29 0.74
C LEU A 87 6.08 14.40 1.57
N PRO A 88 6.26 13.59 2.62
CA PRO A 88 7.52 13.51 3.33
C PRO A 88 8.70 13.12 2.43
N THR A 89 9.91 13.45 2.87
CA THR A 89 11.15 13.08 2.16
C THR A 89 11.19 11.57 1.92
N GLY A 90 11.39 11.18 0.66
CA GLY A 90 11.41 9.76 0.24
C GLY A 90 10.07 9.24 -0.29
N CYS A 91 8.98 9.97 -0.09
CA CYS A 91 7.69 9.68 -0.70
C CYS A 91 7.52 10.49 -2.00
N LEU A 92 6.89 9.90 -3.00
CA LEU A 92 6.53 10.58 -4.24
C LEU A 92 5.19 10.10 -4.79
N TRP A 93 4.46 11.03 -5.42
CA TRP A 93 3.32 10.68 -6.24
C TRP A 93 3.81 10.16 -7.59
N VAL A 94 3.24 9.04 -8.04
CA VAL A 94 3.59 8.42 -9.31
C VAL A 94 2.33 8.27 -10.16
N ASP A 95 2.38 8.78 -11.39
CA ASP A 95 1.31 8.57 -12.36
C ASP A 95 1.39 7.19 -13.02
N ILE A 96 0.24 6.71 -13.51
CA ILE A 96 0.13 5.37 -14.08
C ILE A 96 0.99 5.16 -15.33
N ASP A 97 1.23 6.20 -16.13
CA ASP A 97 2.07 6.06 -17.33
C ASP A 97 3.53 5.88 -16.94
N SER A 98 3.99 6.56 -15.88
CA SER A 98 5.31 6.36 -15.33
C SER A 98 5.50 4.93 -14.78
N LEU A 99 4.49 4.35 -14.12
CA LEU A 99 4.52 2.93 -13.69
C LEU A 99 4.62 1.99 -14.90
N ARG A 100 3.75 2.18 -15.90
CA ARG A 100 3.71 1.33 -17.10
C ARG A 100 4.99 1.38 -17.92
N LYS A 101 5.65 2.54 -17.96
CA LYS A 101 6.91 2.75 -18.69
C LYS A 101 8.15 2.39 -17.85
N LYS A 102 7.96 1.86 -16.63
CA LYS A 102 9.05 1.60 -15.67
C LYS A 102 10.00 2.80 -15.53
N LYS A 103 9.43 3.99 -15.44
CA LYS A 103 10.21 5.23 -15.30
C LYS A 103 11.05 5.15 -14.03
N THR A 104 12.28 5.64 -14.10
CA THR A 104 13.16 5.76 -12.94
C THR A 104 12.91 7.06 -12.19
N PHE A 105 12.99 7.01 -10.87
CA PHE A 105 12.83 8.14 -9.97
C PHE A 105 14.09 8.33 -9.13
N LEU A 106 14.37 9.57 -8.77
CA LEU A 106 15.49 9.90 -7.89
C LEU A 106 15.13 9.52 -6.46
N THR A 107 15.92 8.66 -5.86
CA THR A 107 15.79 8.25 -4.46
C THR A 107 16.53 9.22 -3.53
N PRO A 108 16.24 9.22 -2.21
CA PRO A 108 16.93 10.10 -1.25
C PRO A 108 18.45 9.96 -1.21
N ASP A 109 18.98 8.78 -1.56
CA ASP A 109 20.40 8.47 -1.69
C ASP A 109 21.00 8.84 -3.06
N GLY A 110 20.21 9.47 -3.94
CA GLY A 110 20.66 10.01 -5.21
C GLY A 110 20.71 9.02 -6.37
N GLN A 111 20.11 7.84 -6.23
CA GLN A 111 20.05 6.83 -7.28
C GLN A 111 18.80 6.99 -8.15
N LEU A 112 18.86 6.53 -9.41
CA LEU A 112 17.70 6.44 -10.29
C LEU A 112 17.19 5.01 -10.32
N ILE A 113 16.06 4.77 -9.66
CA ILE A 113 15.49 3.43 -9.48
C ILE A 113 14.06 3.40 -10.05
N SER A 114 13.73 2.36 -10.80
CA SER A 114 12.35 2.08 -11.20
C SER A 114 11.62 1.32 -10.09
N PRO A 115 10.31 1.51 -9.91
CA PRO A 115 9.53 0.68 -8.99
C PRO A 115 9.70 -0.81 -9.29
N PRO A 116 9.70 -1.68 -8.26
CA PRO A 116 9.68 -3.13 -8.44
C PRO A 116 8.51 -3.61 -9.32
N ASP A 117 8.67 -4.76 -9.96
CA ASP A 117 7.73 -5.27 -10.95
C ASP A 117 6.37 -5.64 -10.35
N ASP A 118 6.38 -6.28 -9.18
CA ASP A 118 5.20 -6.58 -8.37
C ASP A 118 4.41 -5.31 -8.04
N VAL A 119 5.08 -4.25 -7.56
CA VAL A 119 4.46 -2.94 -7.27
C VAL A 119 3.81 -2.35 -8.53
N ALA A 120 4.55 -2.31 -9.65
CA ALA A 120 4.05 -1.73 -10.90
C ALA A 120 2.85 -2.51 -11.48
N ILE A 121 2.89 -3.85 -11.41
CA ILE A 121 1.84 -4.74 -11.90
C ILE A 121 0.59 -4.63 -11.02
N ILE A 122 0.73 -4.71 -9.69
CA ILE A 122 -0.37 -4.64 -8.74
C ILE A 122 -1.04 -3.27 -8.79
N ALA A 123 -0.27 -2.18 -8.77
CA ALA A 123 -0.81 -0.82 -8.88
C ALA A 123 -1.59 -0.62 -10.20
N SER A 124 -1.11 -1.20 -11.31
CA SER A 124 -1.81 -1.14 -12.60
C SER A 124 -3.17 -1.88 -12.57
N HIS A 125 -3.29 -2.97 -11.82
CA HIS A 125 -4.57 -3.67 -11.63
C HIS A 125 -5.48 -2.91 -10.67
N ALA A 126 -4.95 -2.41 -9.56
CA ALA A 126 -5.69 -1.62 -8.59
C ALA A 126 -6.41 -0.42 -9.22
N ILE A 127 -5.72 0.31 -10.10
CA ILE A 127 -6.32 1.48 -10.79
C ILE A 127 -7.47 1.07 -11.72
N LYS A 128 -7.39 -0.10 -12.38
CA LYS A 128 -8.50 -0.60 -13.21
C LYS A 128 -9.71 -0.96 -12.36
N VAL A 129 -9.47 -1.66 -11.24
CA VAL A 129 -10.49 -2.06 -10.28
C VAL A 129 -11.22 -0.85 -9.71
N VAL A 130 -10.49 0.17 -9.25
CA VAL A 130 -11.09 1.42 -8.73
C VAL A 130 -11.88 2.17 -9.79
N ASN A 131 -11.44 2.14 -11.05
CA ASN A 131 -12.13 2.81 -12.16
C ASN A 131 -13.28 1.98 -12.76
N GLY A 132 -13.51 0.74 -12.33
CA GLY A 132 -14.60 -0.12 -12.78
C GLY A 132 -14.43 -0.72 -14.19
N TYR A 133 -13.20 -0.99 -14.63
CA TYR A 133 -12.87 -1.56 -15.95
C TYR A 133 -12.28 -2.96 -15.89
#